data_AF-A0A9D5YGV5-F1
#
_entry.id   AF-A0A9D5YGV5-F1
#
_cell.length_a   1.000
_cell.length_b   1.000
_cell.length_c   1.000
_cell.angle_alpha   90.00
_cell.angle_beta   90.00
_cell.angle_gamma   90.00
#
_symmetry.space_group_name_H-M   'P 1'
#
loop_
_entity.id
_entity.type
_entity.pdbx_description
1 polymer ?
#
loop_
_entity_poly.entity_id
_entity_poly.type
_entity_poly.pdbx_seq_one_letter_code
_entity_poly.pdbx_strand_id
1 'polypeptide(L)'
;MFFSKRNRIIKRAVQKTVSEFSDRTPKIYEHLYYGAFDIAPQNLVIWYLFETDAELEAARKSGFCDELAEATIRNLSASGYPTDAFKFPDIDTANITFCNVPEEEQQDILHSHIYRKVMVSFTTKEDIDNKAHGDYRLYFQ
;
A
#
# COMPACT_ATOMS: atom_id res chain seq x y z
N MET A 1 -5.33 -13.00 -21.42
CA MET A 1 -4.78 -12.34 -20.21
C MET A 1 -4.95 -13.29 -19.03
N PHE A 2 -3.91 -14.03 -18.64
CA PHE A 2 -3.98 -14.93 -17.48
C PHE A 2 -3.95 -14.06 -16.22
N PHE A 3 -5.08 -13.87 -15.56
CA PHE A 3 -5.08 -13.27 -14.23
C PHE A 3 -4.41 -14.26 -13.28
N SER A 4 -3.27 -13.86 -12.71
CA SER A 4 -2.55 -14.69 -11.75
C SER A 4 -3.45 -15.05 -10.56
N LYS A 5 -3.19 -16.19 -9.93
CA LYS A 5 -3.91 -16.61 -8.71
C LYS A 5 -3.89 -15.51 -7.65
N ARG A 6 -2.75 -14.81 -7.49
CA ARG A 6 -2.58 -13.72 -6.54
C ARG A 6 -3.41 -12.49 -6.91
N ASN A 7 -3.48 -12.13 -8.19
CA ASN A 7 -4.33 -11.04 -8.64
C ASN A 7 -5.81 -11.25 -8.25
N ARG A 8 -6.32 -12.48 -8.34
CA ARG A 8 -7.68 -12.82 -7.91
C ARG A 8 -7.85 -12.69 -6.38
N ILE A 9 -6.83 -13.10 -5.61
CA ILE A 9 -6.82 -12.96 -4.15
C ILE A 9 -6.87 -11.48 -3.76
N ILE A 10 -6.01 -10.65 -4.36
CA ILE A 10 -5.93 -9.20 -4.09
C ILE A 10 -7.28 -8.54 -4.42
N LYS A 11 -7.82 -8.75 -5.62
CA LYS A 11 -9.13 -8.19 -6.02
C LYS A 11 -10.23 -8.53 -5.02
N ARG A 12 -10.32 -9.81 -4.62
CA ARG A 12 -11.32 -10.25 -3.65
C ARG A 12 -11.13 -9.58 -2.28
N ALA A 13 -9.89 -9.48 -1.81
CA ALA A 13 -9.57 -8.87 -0.52
C ALA A 13 -9.94 -7.38 -0.52
N VAL A 14 -9.51 -6.63 -1.54
CA VAL A 14 -9.79 -5.20 -1.67
C VAL A 14 -11.29 -4.93 -1.82
N GLN A 15 -12.00 -5.72 -2.63
CA GLN A 15 -13.46 -5.61 -2.76
C GLN A 15 -14.18 -5.83 -1.43
N LYS A 16 -13.76 -6.82 -0.62
CA LYS A 16 -14.30 -7.05 0.72
C LYS A 16 -14.04 -5.86 1.63
N THR A 17 -12.81 -5.34 1.65
CA THR A 17 -12.48 -4.16 2.45
C THR A 17 -13.34 -2.95 2.08
N VAL A 18 -13.43 -2.61 0.79
CA VAL A 18 -14.24 -1.45 0.35
C VAL A 18 -15.72 -1.64 0.70
N SER A 19 -16.24 -2.87 0.59
CA SER A 19 -17.62 -3.17 0.94
C SER A 19 -17.89 -3.03 2.45
N GLU A 20 -16.92 -3.42 3.30
CA GLU A 20 -16.99 -3.29 4.76
C GLU A 20 -17.15 -1.82 5.21
N PHE A 21 -16.55 -0.88 4.48
CA PHE A 21 -16.59 0.56 4.80
C PHE A 21 -17.47 1.37 3.84
N SER A 22 -18.39 0.72 3.11
CA SER A 22 -19.22 1.40 2.10
C SER A 22 -20.14 2.49 2.66
N ASP A 23 -20.56 2.35 3.91
CA ASP A 23 -21.40 3.32 4.64
C ASP A 23 -20.60 4.38 5.41
N ARG A 24 -19.25 4.35 5.32
CA ARG A 24 -18.41 5.26 6.09
C ARG A 24 -18.22 6.61 5.39
N THR A 25 -17.98 7.64 6.20
CA THR A 25 -17.62 9.00 5.75
C THR A 25 -16.28 9.38 6.39
N PRO A 26 -15.32 9.91 5.62
CA PRO A 26 -15.35 10.16 4.17
C PRO A 26 -15.41 8.88 3.33
N LYS A 27 -15.88 8.97 2.09
CA LYS A 27 -16.01 7.81 1.20
C LYS A 27 -14.67 7.49 0.53
N ILE A 28 -14.42 6.20 0.29
CA ILE A 28 -13.34 5.76 -0.59
C ILE A 28 -13.78 6.10 -2.02
N TYR A 29 -13.08 7.04 -2.65
CA TYR A 29 -13.33 7.46 -4.03
C TYR A 29 -12.94 6.37 -5.02
N GLU A 30 -11.73 5.84 -4.87
CA GLU A 30 -11.17 4.81 -5.75
C GLU A 30 -10.13 3.98 -5.00
N HIS A 31 -9.77 2.84 -5.57
CA HIS A 31 -8.67 2.01 -5.09
C HIS A 31 -7.90 1.41 -6.26
N LEU A 32 -6.59 1.25 -6.08
CA LEU A 32 -5.71 0.63 -7.06
C LEU A 32 -4.60 -0.14 -6.35
N TYR A 33 -3.97 -1.07 -7.06
CA TYR A 33 -2.84 -1.81 -6.53
C TYR A 33 -1.83 -2.13 -7.63
N TYR A 34 -0.56 -2.18 -7.26
CA TYR A 34 0.55 -2.48 -8.17
C TYR A 34 1.70 -3.16 -7.42
N GLY A 35 2.75 -3.47 -8.19
CA GLY A 35 4.00 -4.04 -7.71
C GLY A 35 4.24 -5.46 -8.17
N ALA A 36 5.43 -5.99 -7.87
CA ALA A 36 5.89 -7.29 -8.36
C ALA A 36 5.32 -8.49 -7.56
N PHE A 37 4.07 -8.39 -7.12
CA PHE A 37 3.44 -9.32 -6.17
C PHE A 37 3.34 -10.77 -6.67
N ASP A 38 3.44 -11.02 -7.98
CA ASP A 38 3.46 -12.37 -8.56
C ASP A 38 4.80 -13.09 -8.37
N ILE A 39 5.89 -12.34 -8.22
CA ILE A 39 7.24 -12.88 -8.01
C ILE A 39 7.64 -12.69 -6.54
N ALA A 40 7.39 -11.52 -5.98
CA ALA A 40 7.70 -11.12 -4.62
C ALA A 40 6.42 -10.60 -3.92
N PRO A 41 5.66 -11.47 -3.22
CA PRO A 41 4.40 -11.11 -2.56
C PRO A 41 4.43 -9.85 -1.69
N GLN A 42 5.57 -9.63 -1.03
CA GLN A 42 5.81 -8.49 -0.16
C GLN A 42 5.89 -7.15 -0.92
N ASN A 43 6.12 -7.17 -2.23
CA ASN A 43 6.16 -5.96 -3.07
C ASN A 43 4.77 -5.57 -3.57
N LEU A 44 3.71 -5.83 -2.80
CA LEU A 44 2.35 -5.39 -3.11
C LEU A 44 2.12 -4.02 -2.47
N VAL A 45 1.68 -3.06 -3.28
CA VAL A 45 1.21 -1.76 -2.80
C VAL A 45 -0.27 -1.61 -3.17
N ILE A 46 -1.09 -1.24 -2.20
CA ILE A 46 -2.51 -0.93 -2.37
C ILE A 46 -2.73 0.54 -1.99
N TRP A 47 -3.34 1.29 -2.88
CA TRP A 47 -3.72 2.68 -2.65
C TRP A 47 -5.24 2.80 -2.52
N TYR A 48 -5.67 3.55 -1.52
CA TYR A 48 -7.04 4.05 -1.39
C TYR A 48 -7.05 5.55 -1.60
N LEU A 49 -7.96 6.02 -2.44
CA LEU A 49 -8.08 7.43 -2.80
C LEU A 49 -9.31 8.01 -2.10
N PHE A 50 -9.16 9.19 -1.52
CA PHE A 50 -10.28 10.06 -1.15
C PHE A 50 -10.49 11.12 -2.23
N GLU A 51 -11.63 11.82 -2.23
CA GLU A 51 -11.89 12.80 -3.28
C GLU A 51 -11.03 14.06 -3.10
N THR A 52 -10.90 14.54 -1.86
CA THR A 52 -10.21 15.79 -1.52
C THR A 52 -9.22 15.63 -0.38
N ASP A 53 -8.28 16.58 -0.25
CA ASP A 53 -7.31 16.62 0.85
C ASP A 53 -8.00 16.78 2.21
N ALA A 54 -9.10 17.54 2.25
CA ALA A 54 -9.91 17.69 3.47
C ALA A 54 -10.51 16.37 3.93
N GLU A 55 -10.96 15.52 3.00
CA GLU A 55 -11.47 14.18 3.32
C GLU A 55 -10.35 13.26 3.83
N LEU A 56 -9.20 13.22 3.15
CA LEU A 56 -8.08 12.41 3.60
C LEU A 56 -7.62 12.83 5.02
N GLU A 57 -7.55 14.13 5.30
CA GLU A 57 -7.22 14.63 6.63
C GLU A 57 -8.29 14.27 7.67
N ALA A 58 -9.58 14.29 7.32
CA ALA A 58 -10.65 13.81 8.20
C ALA A 58 -10.55 12.29 8.46
N ALA A 59 -10.20 11.49 7.44
CA ALA A 59 -9.97 10.06 7.57
C ALA A 59 -8.79 9.77 8.51
N ARG A 60 -7.68 10.48 8.36
CA ARG A 60 -6.51 10.37 9.25
C ARG A 60 -6.86 10.71 10.69
N LYS A 61 -7.51 11.86 10.92
CA LYS A 61 -7.89 12.31 12.27
C LYS A 61 -8.87 11.39 12.99
N SER A 62 -9.71 10.68 12.24
CA SER A 62 -10.68 9.73 12.81
C SER A 62 -10.12 8.32 13.02
N GLY A 63 -8.88 8.04 12.61
CA GLY A 63 -8.29 6.70 12.64
C GLY A 63 -8.77 5.79 11.49
N PHE A 64 -9.58 6.32 10.57
CA PHE A 64 -10.16 5.52 9.48
C PHE A 64 -9.08 4.95 8.54
N CYS A 65 -7.98 5.67 8.31
CA CYS A 65 -6.87 5.14 7.51
C CYS A 65 -6.25 3.89 8.14
N ASP A 66 -6.06 3.89 9.46
CA ASP A 66 -5.47 2.76 10.19
C ASP A 66 -6.42 1.56 10.16
N GLU A 67 -7.71 1.79 10.43
CA GLU A 67 -8.75 0.76 10.32
C GLU A 67 -8.79 0.15 8.91
N LEU A 68 -8.69 0.98 7.87
CA LEU A 68 -8.71 0.51 6.48
C LEU A 68 -7.46 -0.31 6.13
N ALA A 69 -6.30 0.07 6.64
CA ALA A 69 -5.05 -0.68 6.48
C ALA A 69 -5.12 -2.04 7.18
N GLU A 70 -5.55 -2.07 8.45
CA GLU A 70 -5.73 -3.30 9.22
C GLU A 70 -6.74 -4.24 8.57
N ALA A 71 -7.89 -3.73 8.15
CA ALA A 71 -8.91 -4.49 7.44
C ALA A 71 -8.39 -5.05 6.12
N THR A 72 -7.59 -4.28 5.38
CA THR A 72 -6.95 -4.74 4.13
C THR A 72 -6.02 -5.91 4.39
N ILE A 73 -5.12 -5.81 5.37
CA ILE A 73 -4.18 -6.88 5.72
C ILE A 73 -4.94 -8.13 6.19
N ARG A 74 -5.94 -7.95 7.06
CA ARG A 74 -6.82 -9.03 7.53
C ARG A 74 -7.52 -9.73 6.36
N ASN A 75 -8.11 -8.98 5.44
CA ASN A 75 -8.83 -9.52 4.29
C ASN A 75 -7.92 -10.19 3.25
N LEU A 76 -6.69 -9.69 3.08
CA LEU A 76 -5.67 -10.35 2.26
C LEU A 76 -5.27 -11.70 2.87
N SER A 77 -4.94 -11.72 4.16
CA SER A 77 -4.60 -12.95 4.89
C SER A 77 -5.74 -13.98 4.83
N ALA A 78 -6.98 -13.56 5.15
CA ALA A 78 -8.17 -14.40 5.09
C ALA A 78 -8.51 -14.90 3.67
N SER A 79 -8.05 -14.20 2.62
CA SER A 79 -8.22 -14.60 1.23
C SER A 79 -7.08 -15.50 0.72
N GLY A 80 -6.10 -15.82 1.56
CA GLY A 80 -4.97 -16.72 1.25
C GLY A 80 -3.75 -16.01 0.65
N TYR A 81 -3.60 -14.70 0.87
CA TYR A 81 -2.36 -14.01 0.53
C TYR A 81 -1.21 -14.48 1.45
N PRO A 82 0.03 -14.65 0.96
CA PRO A 82 1.14 -15.16 1.77
C PRO A 82 1.38 -14.31 3.02
N THR A 83 1.46 -14.94 4.20
CA THR A 83 1.54 -14.23 5.48
C THR A 83 2.94 -13.71 5.80
N ASP A 84 3.96 -14.33 5.24
CA ASP A 84 5.33 -13.85 5.20
C ASP A 84 5.46 -12.51 4.47
N ALA A 85 4.55 -12.20 3.54
CA ALA A 85 4.52 -10.91 2.84
C ALA A 85 4.26 -9.70 3.73
N PHE A 86 3.70 -9.90 4.93
CA PHE A 86 3.38 -8.85 5.89
C PHE A 86 4.48 -8.63 6.94
N LYS A 87 5.46 -9.52 7.01
CA LYS A 87 6.52 -9.45 8.01
C LYS A 87 7.56 -8.43 7.57
N PHE A 88 8.09 -7.69 8.53
CA PHE A 88 9.37 -7.03 8.30
C PHE A 88 10.42 -8.11 8.05
N PRO A 89 11.35 -7.91 7.10
CA PRO A 89 12.48 -8.81 7.02
C PRO A 89 13.24 -8.76 8.34
N ASP A 90 13.63 -9.93 8.84
CA ASP A 90 14.46 -10.09 10.05
C ASP A 90 15.87 -9.56 9.77
N ILE A 91 15.99 -8.25 9.64
CA ILE A 91 17.23 -7.55 9.41
C ILE A 91 17.47 -6.72 10.65
N ASP A 92 18.49 -7.11 11.41
CA ASP A 92 18.98 -6.33 12.53
C ASP A 92 19.73 -5.11 11.99
N THR A 93 18.98 -4.06 11.67
CA THR A 93 19.53 -2.82 11.12
C THR A 93 20.50 -2.12 12.07
N ALA A 94 20.45 -2.44 13.38
CA ALA A 94 21.38 -1.91 14.37
C ALA A 94 22.81 -2.48 14.21
N ASN A 95 22.97 -3.60 13.49
CA ASN A 95 24.25 -4.29 13.30
C ASN A 95 24.74 -4.30 11.84
N ILE A 96 24.12 -3.52 10.95
CA ILE A 96 24.58 -3.42 9.56
C ILE A 96 25.80 -2.49 9.51
N THR A 97 26.95 -3.04 9.12
CA THR A 97 28.13 -2.25 8.76
C THR A 97 28.19 -2.11 7.25
N PHE A 98 28.04 -0.89 6.75
CA PHE A 98 28.21 -0.57 5.34
C PHE A 98 29.70 -0.34 5.03
N CYS A 99 30.29 -1.16 4.17
CA CYS A 99 31.67 -1.00 3.73
C CYS A 99 31.71 -0.18 2.43
N ASN A 100 32.29 1.02 2.48
CA ASN A 100 32.55 1.88 1.31
C ASN A 100 31.29 2.29 0.51
N VAL A 101 30.13 2.37 1.17
CA VAL A 101 28.88 2.87 0.56
C VAL A 101 28.67 4.33 1.01
N PRO A 102 28.40 5.29 0.12
CA PRO A 102 28.01 6.65 0.50
C PRO A 102 26.77 6.67 1.39
N GLU A 103 26.69 7.62 2.32
CA GLU A 103 25.62 7.68 3.33
C GLU A 103 24.21 7.74 2.73
N GLU A 104 24.01 8.48 1.63
CA GLU A 104 22.74 8.53 0.89
C GLU A 104 22.34 7.13 0.36
N GLU A 105 23.29 6.39 -0.18
CA GLU A 105 23.07 5.06 -0.74
C GLU A 105 22.86 4.01 0.37
N GLN A 106 23.43 4.23 1.57
CA GLN A 106 23.11 3.43 2.76
C GLN A 106 21.66 3.64 3.21
N GLN A 107 21.17 4.88 3.21
CA GLN A 107 19.78 5.18 3.54
C GLN A 107 18.83 4.55 2.53
N ASP A 108 19.16 4.57 1.24
CA ASP A 108 18.38 3.89 0.19
C ASP A 108 18.37 2.36 0.37
N ILE A 109 19.51 1.75 0.75
CA ILE A 109 19.57 0.31 1.04
C ILE A 109 18.72 -0.03 2.26
N LEU A 110 18.79 0.76 3.34
CA LEU A 110 17.96 0.58 4.53
C LEU A 110 16.47 0.76 4.20
N HIS A 111 16.11 1.81 3.46
CA HIS A 111 14.75 2.02 2.94
C HIS A 111 14.29 0.81 2.11
N SER A 112 15.09 0.33 1.16
CA SER A 112 14.69 -0.80 0.30
C SER A 112 14.45 -2.10 1.08
N HIS A 113 15.05 -2.26 2.27
CA HIS A 113 14.85 -3.42 3.14
C HIS A 113 13.69 -3.23 4.12
N ILE A 114 13.53 -2.04 4.71
CA ILE A 114 12.42 -1.72 5.62
C ILE A 114 11.06 -1.79 4.90
N TYR A 115 11.02 -1.47 3.59
CA TYR A 115 9.80 -1.43 2.79
C TYR A 115 9.45 -2.76 2.09
N ARG A 116 10.12 -3.88 2.42
CA ARG A 116 9.75 -5.23 1.91
C ARG A 116 8.55 -5.83 2.64
N LYS A 117 7.43 -5.09 2.70
CA LYS A 117 6.16 -5.59 3.20
C LYS A 117 5.02 -5.05 2.35
N VAL A 118 3.90 -5.77 2.34
CA VAL A 118 2.66 -5.26 1.75
C VAL A 118 2.37 -3.88 2.33
N MET A 119 2.19 -2.89 1.46
CA MET A 119 1.97 -1.50 1.84
C MET A 119 0.53 -1.10 1.50
N VAL A 120 -0.12 -0.43 2.46
CA VAL A 120 -1.39 0.27 2.24
C VAL A 120 -1.11 1.76 2.34
N SER A 121 -1.49 2.51 1.32
CA SER A 121 -1.21 3.93 1.19
C SER A 121 -2.46 4.71 0.79
N PHE A 122 -2.41 6.01 1.03
CA PHE A 122 -3.57 6.89 0.89
C PHE A 122 -3.17 8.16 0.17
N THR A 123 -3.96 8.55 -0.82
CA THR A 123 -3.83 9.84 -1.52
C THR A 123 -5.22 10.36 -1.85
N THR A 124 -5.30 11.44 -2.62
CA THR A 124 -6.54 12.07 -3.05
C THR A 124 -6.56 12.21 -4.55
N LYS A 125 -7.77 12.23 -5.13
CA LYS A 125 -7.94 12.62 -6.52
C LYS A 125 -7.42 14.04 -6.75
N GLU A 126 -7.73 14.95 -5.83
CA GLU A 126 -7.25 16.33 -5.84
C GLU A 126 -5.72 16.41 -5.96
N ASP A 127 -4.96 15.62 -5.19
CA ASP A 127 -3.49 15.63 -5.25
C ASP A 127 -2.96 15.07 -6.57
N ILE A 128 -3.60 14.03 -7.13
CA ILE A 128 -3.26 13.48 -8.44
C ILE A 128 -3.54 14.50 -9.56
N ASP A 129 -4.68 15.18 -9.50
CA ASP A 129 -5.05 16.22 -10.45
C ASP A 129 -4.08 17.42 -10.38
N ASN A 130 -3.68 17.81 -9.17
CA ASN A 130 -2.77 18.93 -8.94
C ASN A 130 -1.32 18.62 -9.35
N LYS A 131 -0.80 17.43 -9.03
CA LYS A 131 0.62 17.09 -9.26
C LYS A 131 0.89 16.42 -10.60
N ALA A 132 -0.09 15.71 -11.14
CA ALA A 132 0.07 14.89 -12.33
C ALA A 132 -0.99 15.16 -13.40
N HIS A 133 -1.80 16.21 -13.26
CA HIS A 133 -2.86 16.56 -14.22
C HIS A 133 -3.82 15.40 -14.51
N GLY A 134 -4.10 14.58 -13.49
CA GLY A 134 -4.95 13.40 -13.60
C GLY A 134 -4.25 12.19 -14.22
N ASP A 135 -2.95 12.25 -14.51
CA ASP A 135 -2.19 11.11 -15.02
C ASP A 135 -1.68 10.21 -13.87
N TYR A 136 -2.41 9.13 -13.64
CA TYR A 136 -2.09 8.13 -12.62
C TYR A 136 -0.72 7.47 -12.86
N ARG A 137 -0.30 7.32 -14.13
CA ARG A 137 0.99 6.70 -14.44
C ARG A 137 2.14 7.63 -14.09
N LEU A 138 1.96 8.94 -14.20
CA LEU A 138 2.96 9.91 -13.75
C LEU A 138 3.00 10.00 -12.22
N TYR A 139 1.84 9.88 -11.57
CA TYR A 139 1.75 10.01 -10.12
C TYR A 139 2.35 8.82 -9.34
N PHE A 140 2.11 7.58 -9.80
CA PHE A 140 2.54 6.36 -9.09
C PHE A 140 3.88 5.78 -9.61
N GLN A 141 4.74 6.62 -10.21
CA GLN A 141 6.08 6.25 -10.68
C GLN A 141 7.08 6.05 -9.55
#